data_AF-W2PP50-F1
#
_entry.id   AF-W2PP50-F1
#
_cell.length_a   1.000
_cell.length_b   1.000
_cell.length_c   1.000
_cell.angle_alpha   90.00
_cell.angle_beta   90.00
_cell.angle_gamma   90.00
#
_symmetry.space_group_name_H-M   'P 1'
#
loop_
_entity.id
_entity.type
_entity.pdbx_description
1 polymer ?
#
loop_
_entity_poly.entity_id
_entity_poly.type
_entity_poly.pdbx_seq_one_letter_code
_entity_poly.pdbx_strand_id
1 'polypeptide(L)'
;MAVPTKAAAFVASSPCFAAFHSAQVTSSLAEGAKKYIGTHNGTFHCDEALAVSMLKLLPKFAAHDILRTRDEAKLAQCEAVVDVGGIYDPEALRFDHHQRTFTGTFDQRDTKLSSAGLVYKHFGREIIQHLAAPTTLDDATLDILHQKAYKNFVEHIDGIDNGVEVATAGDAKLTYNYQVSTSLSNRVGYLNPRWNEDQSEKRVNEQFQQAMYMTITEFTDAIHDLVHSWLPAREIVEKAVSNRFQTHKSVTERHQDALTNMPYIIVGRTQTTQQKPVVRGRYAKFNGTMDVMLLEALQVNNPFTAKHGTRLQMWQNVAESIGMQVFKNPGAFSWHTCRDRVTALMKMYTDGKHDKLFKHGTMEENARKETILREINETLLRKNHKMAGQTVGDGNGKERVIGTKSDGAGLSSAAASTALAQKRRKLENAMSGKVTAATDAHDGSSSENFRARILELIESKIQFDMDQRQKETELREQEFELQKRFLEYLQSK
;
A
#
# COMPACT_ATOMS: atom_id res chain seq x y z
N MET A 1 -24.59 32.13 -4.59
CA MET A 1 -24.02 31.07 -5.46
C MET A 1 -22.52 31.04 -5.23
N ALA A 2 -21.89 29.86 -5.27
CA ALA A 2 -20.43 29.78 -5.21
C ALA A 2 -19.85 30.38 -6.51
N VAL A 3 -18.82 31.22 -6.37
CA VAL A 3 -18.06 31.74 -7.51
C VAL A 3 -17.11 30.63 -7.99
N PRO A 4 -16.89 30.45 -9.31
CA PRO A 4 -15.91 29.49 -9.81
C PRO A 4 -14.53 29.73 -9.19
N THR A 5 -13.79 28.66 -8.91
CA THR A 5 -12.39 28.76 -8.47
C THR A 5 -11.53 29.37 -9.58
N LYS A 6 -10.33 29.87 -9.24
CA LYS A 6 -9.38 30.38 -10.25
C LYS A 6 -9.03 29.31 -11.27
N ALA A 7 -8.78 28.07 -10.82
CA ALA A 7 -8.55 26.94 -11.71
C ALA A 7 -9.77 26.63 -12.58
N ALA A 8 -10.99 26.61 -12.03
CA ALA A 8 -12.19 26.35 -12.83
C ALA A 8 -12.40 27.42 -13.92
N ALA A 9 -12.18 28.69 -13.59
CA ALA A 9 -12.23 29.78 -14.56
C ALA A 9 -11.13 29.65 -15.63
N PHE A 10 -9.91 29.27 -15.22
CA PHE A 10 -8.80 29.04 -16.14
C PHE A 10 -9.07 27.86 -17.08
N VAL A 11 -9.49 26.71 -16.55
CA VAL A 11 -9.86 25.54 -17.35
C VAL A 11 -10.94 25.91 -18.35
N ALA A 12 -11.99 26.62 -17.93
CA ALA A 12 -13.11 26.97 -18.79
C ALA A 12 -12.76 27.95 -19.93
N SER A 13 -11.72 28.78 -19.78
CA SER A 13 -11.44 29.90 -20.70
C SER A 13 -10.09 29.85 -21.38
N SER A 14 -9.13 29.08 -20.85
CA SER A 14 -7.76 29.06 -21.37
C SER A 14 -7.67 28.31 -22.70
N PRO A 15 -6.93 28.83 -23.70
CA PRO A 15 -6.76 28.18 -24.99
C PRO A 15 -6.18 26.76 -24.92
N CYS A 16 -5.35 26.45 -23.92
CA CYS A 16 -4.79 25.10 -23.78
C CYS A 16 -5.85 24.02 -23.48
N PHE A 17 -7.04 24.42 -23.00
CA PHE A 17 -8.18 23.53 -22.79
C PHE A 17 -9.19 23.54 -23.94
N ALA A 18 -8.99 24.36 -24.98
CA ALA A 18 -9.97 24.47 -26.08
C ALA A 18 -10.31 23.11 -26.71
N ALA A 19 -9.30 22.28 -26.97
CA ALA A 19 -9.47 20.95 -27.55
C ALA A 19 -9.97 19.90 -26.53
N PHE A 20 -9.80 20.16 -25.24
CA PHE A 20 -10.40 19.38 -24.18
C PHE A 20 -11.91 19.61 -24.11
N HIS A 21 -12.36 20.86 -24.28
CA HIS A 21 -13.78 21.21 -24.27
C HIS A 21 -14.60 20.54 -25.38
N SER A 22 -14.00 20.38 -26.55
CA SER A 22 -14.65 19.81 -27.74
C SER A 22 -14.55 18.29 -27.83
N ALA A 23 -13.79 17.65 -26.93
CA ALA A 23 -13.57 16.21 -26.96
C ALA A 23 -14.88 15.43 -26.82
N GLN A 24 -15.11 14.47 -27.70
CA GLN A 24 -16.24 13.56 -27.60
C GLN A 24 -15.85 12.28 -26.86
N VAL A 25 -16.77 11.76 -26.05
CA VAL A 25 -16.63 10.47 -25.38
C VAL A 25 -17.61 9.49 -26.03
N THR A 26 -17.09 8.47 -26.72
CA THR A 26 -17.89 7.51 -27.49
C THR A 26 -17.61 6.07 -27.08
N SER A 27 -18.52 5.15 -27.40
CA SER A 27 -18.31 3.69 -27.20
C SER A 27 -18.03 2.95 -28.51
N SER A 28 -18.09 3.67 -29.62
CA SER A 28 -17.86 3.18 -30.98
C SER A 28 -16.89 4.08 -31.71
N LEU A 29 -16.16 3.47 -32.65
CA LEU A 29 -15.34 4.18 -33.61
C LEU A 29 -16.25 4.88 -34.62
N ALA A 30 -15.91 6.12 -34.96
CA ALA A 30 -16.56 6.84 -36.06
C ALA A 30 -15.96 6.40 -37.40
N GLU A 31 -16.74 6.52 -38.48
CA GLU A 31 -16.24 6.33 -39.83
C GLU A 31 -15.24 7.45 -40.20
N GLY A 32 -14.03 7.08 -40.66
CA GLY A 32 -12.96 8.00 -41.07
C GLY A 32 -11.67 7.88 -40.25
N ALA A 33 -10.65 8.67 -40.60
CA ALA A 33 -9.30 8.61 -39.99
C ALA A 33 -9.20 9.30 -38.60
N LYS A 34 -10.24 9.18 -37.78
CA LYS A 34 -10.29 9.81 -36.45
C LYS A 34 -9.44 9.01 -35.47
N LYS A 35 -8.67 9.71 -34.64
CA LYS A 35 -7.79 9.12 -33.62
C LYS A 35 -8.41 9.22 -32.23
N TYR A 36 -8.10 8.23 -31.40
CA TYR A 36 -8.71 8.06 -30.08
C TYR A 36 -7.68 7.81 -28.99
N ILE A 37 -8.03 8.21 -27.76
CA ILE A 37 -7.49 7.69 -26.52
C ILE A 37 -8.48 6.65 -25.99
N GLY A 38 -8.04 5.40 -25.85
CA GLY A 38 -8.86 4.29 -25.36
C GLY A 38 -8.85 4.18 -23.84
N THR A 39 -10.00 3.87 -23.24
CA THR A 39 -10.13 3.44 -21.85
C THR A 39 -11.32 2.50 -21.70
N HIS A 40 -11.55 1.90 -20.53
CA HIS A 40 -12.66 0.96 -20.36
C HIS A 40 -14.04 1.66 -20.31
N ASN A 41 -15.08 0.91 -20.68
CA ASN A 41 -16.49 1.31 -20.50
C ASN A 41 -17.05 0.86 -19.13
N GLY A 42 -18.32 1.17 -18.85
CA GLY A 42 -18.97 0.83 -17.57
C GLY A 42 -18.69 1.84 -16.46
N THR A 43 -18.70 1.38 -15.20
CA THR A 43 -18.31 2.19 -14.04
C THR A 43 -16.92 2.77 -14.26
N PHE A 44 -16.77 4.07 -14.01
CA PHE A 44 -15.50 4.77 -14.14
C PHE A 44 -14.94 5.23 -12.80
N HIS A 45 -13.62 5.39 -12.75
CA HIS A 45 -12.86 5.82 -11.60
C HIS A 45 -12.16 7.15 -11.86
N CYS A 46 -11.48 7.64 -10.83
CA CYS A 46 -10.69 8.85 -10.95
C CYS A 46 -9.40 8.61 -11.74
N ASP A 47 -8.92 7.37 -11.78
CA ASP A 47 -7.67 7.01 -12.43
C ASP A 47 -7.71 7.33 -13.92
N GLU A 48 -8.59 6.67 -14.65
CA GLU A 48 -8.69 6.83 -16.09
C GLU A 48 -9.26 8.19 -16.49
N ALA A 49 -10.15 8.77 -15.68
CA ALA A 49 -10.66 10.13 -15.89
C ALA A 49 -9.53 11.17 -15.84
N LEU A 50 -8.61 11.08 -14.87
CA LEU A 50 -7.45 11.97 -14.78
C LEU A 50 -6.41 11.65 -15.88
N ALA A 51 -6.16 10.37 -16.15
CA ALA A 51 -5.18 9.92 -17.14
C ALA A 51 -5.52 10.46 -18.55
N VAL A 52 -6.76 10.29 -19.02
CA VAL A 52 -7.17 10.81 -20.33
C VAL A 52 -7.14 12.34 -20.37
N SER A 53 -7.51 13.00 -19.26
CA SER A 53 -7.55 14.46 -19.19
C SER A 53 -6.15 15.07 -19.26
N MET A 54 -5.17 14.44 -18.60
CA MET A 54 -3.76 14.83 -18.68
C MET A 54 -3.21 14.69 -20.10
N LEU A 55 -3.47 13.56 -20.77
CA LEU A 55 -3.02 13.37 -22.16
C LEU A 55 -3.62 14.43 -23.09
N LYS A 56 -4.90 14.76 -22.91
CA LYS A 56 -5.62 15.76 -23.72
C LYS A 56 -5.03 17.17 -23.65
N LEU A 57 -4.24 17.50 -22.63
CA LEU A 57 -3.53 18.78 -22.55
C LEU A 57 -2.35 18.87 -23.53
N LEU A 58 -1.83 17.74 -23.99
CA LEU A 58 -0.65 17.72 -24.84
C LEU A 58 -1.03 17.91 -26.31
N PRO A 59 -0.25 18.67 -27.09
CA PRO A 59 -0.54 18.92 -28.50
C PRO A 59 -0.70 17.63 -29.32
N LYS A 60 0.06 16.58 -28.98
CA LYS A 60 -0.01 15.26 -29.62
C LYS A 60 -1.40 14.63 -29.52
N PHE A 61 -2.12 14.82 -28.41
CA PHE A 61 -3.42 14.18 -28.18
C PHE A 61 -4.59 15.16 -28.15
N ALA A 62 -4.34 16.46 -28.28
CA ALA A 62 -5.33 17.52 -28.20
C ALA A 62 -6.52 17.29 -29.15
N ALA A 63 -6.29 16.79 -30.36
CA ALA A 63 -7.37 16.53 -31.34
C ALA A 63 -8.03 15.14 -31.21
N HIS A 64 -7.58 14.29 -30.29
CA HIS A 64 -8.13 12.94 -30.12
C HIS A 64 -9.40 12.96 -29.28
N ASP A 65 -10.35 12.11 -29.65
CA ASP A 65 -11.53 11.82 -28.85
C ASP A 65 -11.29 10.65 -27.90
N ILE A 66 -12.22 10.43 -26.98
CA ILE A 66 -12.12 9.35 -26.00
C ILE A 66 -13.01 8.19 -26.45
N LEU A 67 -12.42 7.01 -26.59
CA LEU A 67 -13.14 5.77 -26.86
C LEU A 67 -13.20 4.93 -25.59
N ARG A 68 -14.41 4.67 -25.10
CA ARG A 68 -14.66 3.82 -23.92
C ARG A 68 -15.11 2.44 -24.35
N THR A 69 -14.23 1.45 -24.23
CA THR A 69 -14.50 0.06 -24.63
C THR A 69 -13.51 -0.92 -24.00
N ARG A 70 -13.90 -2.21 -23.91
CA ARG A 70 -12.99 -3.33 -23.60
C ARG A 70 -12.72 -4.22 -24.81
N ASP A 71 -13.20 -3.83 -25.99
CA ASP A 71 -12.97 -4.55 -27.24
C ASP A 71 -11.53 -4.32 -27.72
N GLU A 72 -10.71 -5.36 -27.64
CA GLU A 72 -9.30 -5.32 -28.02
C GLU A 72 -9.09 -4.85 -29.47
N ALA A 73 -9.97 -5.21 -30.39
CA ALA A 73 -9.85 -4.83 -31.80
C ALA A 73 -10.09 -3.33 -32.01
N LYS A 74 -10.94 -2.72 -31.18
CA LYS A 74 -11.14 -1.26 -31.16
C LYS A 74 -9.99 -0.56 -30.45
N LEU A 75 -9.53 -1.09 -29.31
CA LEU A 75 -8.41 -0.54 -28.56
C LEU A 75 -7.10 -0.55 -29.36
N ALA A 76 -6.89 -1.55 -30.21
CA ALA A 76 -5.73 -1.62 -31.12
C ALA A 76 -5.68 -0.44 -32.10
N GLN A 77 -6.81 0.22 -32.37
CA GLN A 77 -6.90 1.38 -33.27
C GLN A 77 -6.71 2.71 -32.54
N CYS A 78 -6.67 2.71 -31.20
CA CYS A 78 -6.40 3.90 -30.41
C CYS A 78 -4.90 4.26 -30.45
N GLU A 79 -4.62 5.56 -30.51
CA GLU A 79 -3.24 6.07 -30.45
C GLU A 79 -2.64 5.77 -29.08
N ALA A 80 -3.36 6.09 -28.01
CA ALA A 80 -3.00 5.76 -26.63
C ALA A 80 -4.12 4.96 -25.97
N VAL A 81 -3.78 4.08 -25.03
CA VAL A 81 -4.75 3.33 -24.23
C VAL A 81 -4.36 3.43 -22.76
N VAL A 82 -5.33 3.72 -21.89
CA VAL A 82 -5.14 3.85 -20.45
C VAL A 82 -6.15 2.96 -19.73
N ASP A 83 -5.73 2.37 -18.62
CA ASP A 83 -6.60 1.62 -17.69
C ASP A 83 -7.35 0.42 -18.29
N VAL A 84 -6.90 -0.06 -19.45
CA VAL A 84 -7.49 -1.23 -20.11
C VAL A 84 -6.47 -1.86 -21.07
N GLY A 85 -6.66 -3.13 -21.38
CA GLY A 85 -5.88 -3.87 -22.37
C GLY A 85 -4.74 -4.69 -21.78
N GLY A 86 -4.48 -4.62 -20.49
CA GLY A 86 -3.53 -5.47 -19.77
C GLY A 86 -2.07 -5.20 -20.13
N ILE A 87 -1.72 -4.03 -20.68
CA ILE A 87 -0.37 -3.73 -21.17
C ILE A 87 0.13 -2.39 -20.62
N TYR A 88 1.33 -2.41 -20.05
CA TYR A 88 2.14 -1.21 -19.80
C TYR A 88 3.34 -1.18 -20.74
N ASP A 89 3.29 -0.28 -21.71
CA ASP A 89 4.34 -0.01 -22.69
C ASP A 89 4.31 1.49 -23.05
N PRO A 90 5.22 2.31 -22.47
CA PRO A 90 5.29 3.74 -22.75
C PRO A 90 5.61 4.08 -24.21
N GLU A 91 6.37 3.24 -24.92
CA GLU A 91 6.73 3.47 -26.32
C GLU A 91 5.51 3.24 -27.23
N ALA A 92 4.72 2.21 -26.92
CA ALA A 92 3.45 1.94 -27.59
C ALA A 92 2.25 2.73 -27.01
N LEU A 93 2.49 3.66 -26.07
CA LEU A 93 1.46 4.48 -25.42
C LEU A 93 0.34 3.64 -24.78
N ARG A 94 0.71 2.56 -24.12
CA ARG A 94 -0.19 1.68 -23.36
C ARG A 94 0.12 1.87 -21.87
N PHE A 95 -0.85 2.36 -21.12
CA PHE A 95 -0.71 2.74 -19.72
C PHE A 95 -1.77 2.05 -18.87
N ASP A 96 -1.74 0.73 -18.84
CA ASP A 96 -2.56 -0.07 -17.92
C ASP A 96 -1.68 -0.68 -16.82
N HIS A 97 -2.17 -0.71 -15.58
CA HIS A 97 -1.47 -1.22 -14.39
C HIS A 97 -2.01 -2.55 -13.86
N HIS A 98 -3.09 -3.09 -14.48
CA HIS A 98 -3.83 -4.27 -14.02
C HIS A 98 -3.08 -5.60 -14.15
N GLN A 99 -1.85 -5.61 -14.69
CA GLN A 99 -1.09 -6.86 -14.77
C GLN A 99 -0.73 -7.33 -13.36
N ARG A 100 -0.98 -8.62 -13.08
CA ARG A 100 -0.65 -9.23 -11.78
C ARG A 100 0.83 -9.07 -11.40
N THR A 101 1.70 -8.98 -12.39
CA THR A 101 3.16 -8.81 -12.23
C THR A 101 3.60 -7.35 -12.16
N PHE A 102 2.70 -6.39 -12.41
CA PHE A 102 3.07 -4.98 -12.41
C PHE A 102 3.36 -4.51 -10.99
N THR A 103 4.56 -3.96 -10.81
CA THR A 103 5.11 -3.46 -9.54
C THR A 103 5.78 -2.09 -9.73
N GLY A 104 5.50 -1.41 -10.84
CA GLY A 104 6.10 -0.12 -11.15
C GLY A 104 5.65 0.96 -10.18
N THR A 105 6.59 1.75 -9.69
CA THR A 105 6.36 2.89 -8.81
C THR A 105 6.90 4.18 -9.43
N PHE A 106 6.46 5.32 -8.91
CA PHE A 106 7.10 6.61 -9.17
C PHE A 106 8.40 6.72 -8.38
N ASP A 107 9.40 7.42 -8.91
CA ASP A 107 10.77 7.41 -8.38
C ASP A 107 10.85 7.58 -6.85
N GLN A 108 11.51 6.63 -6.18
CA GLN A 108 11.71 6.60 -4.73
C GLN A 108 10.41 6.52 -3.90
N ARG A 109 9.31 6.06 -4.51
CA ARG A 109 8.03 5.77 -3.84
C ARG A 109 7.73 4.28 -3.82
N ASP A 110 6.96 3.91 -2.81
CA ASP A 110 6.50 2.53 -2.60
C ASP A 110 5.10 2.30 -3.18
N THR A 111 4.35 3.37 -3.45
CA THR A 111 3.00 3.30 -4.04
C THR A 111 3.10 2.82 -5.48
N LYS A 112 2.39 1.72 -5.78
CA LYS A 112 2.24 1.20 -7.14
C LYS A 112 1.47 2.22 -7.98
N LEU A 113 1.93 2.46 -9.21
CA LEU A 113 1.27 3.40 -10.13
C LEU A 113 -0.09 2.84 -10.60
N SER A 114 -1.10 3.71 -10.72
CA SER A 114 -2.26 3.47 -11.57
C SER A 114 -2.05 4.12 -12.95
N SER A 115 -3.03 4.10 -13.83
CA SER A 115 -2.90 4.63 -15.20
C SER A 115 -2.61 6.14 -15.23
N ALA A 116 -3.20 6.92 -14.32
CA ALA A 116 -2.89 8.33 -14.11
C ALA A 116 -1.43 8.53 -13.69
N GLY A 117 -0.95 7.75 -12.72
CA GLY A 117 0.45 7.77 -12.31
C GLY A 117 1.41 7.39 -13.44
N LEU A 118 1.05 6.40 -14.26
CA LEU A 118 1.82 6.02 -15.45
C LEU A 118 1.89 7.16 -16.47
N VAL A 119 0.76 7.77 -16.84
CA VAL A 119 0.72 8.93 -17.74
C VAL A 119 1.55 10.08 -17.17
N TYR A 120 1.36 10.40 -15.89
CA TYR A 120 2.09 11.48 -15.24
C TYR A 120 3.59 11.21 -15.14
N LYS A 121 4.02 9.96 -14.95
CA LYS A 121 5.43 9.57 -14.95
C LYS A 121 6.12 9.92 -16.27
N HIS A 122 5.45 9.68 -17.40
CA HIS A 122 6.03 9.90 -18.73
C HIS A 122 5.83 11.31 -19.27
N PHE A 123 4.70 11.94 -18.96
CA PHE A 123 4.32 13.23 -19.56
C PHE A 123 4.21 14.39 -18.55
N GLY A 124 4.37 14.13 -17.25
CA GLY A 124 4.10 15.12 -16.20
C GLY A 124 4.92 16.41 -16.34
N ARG A 125 6.18 16.33 -16.79
CA ARG A 125 7.02 17.52 -17.06
C ARG A 125 6.42 18.40 -18.17
N GLU A 126 5.99 17.79 -19.27
CA GLU A 126 5.38 18.49 -20.41
C GLU A 126 4.02 19.10 -20.05
N ILE A 127 3.22 18.38 -19.25
CA ILE A 127 1.93 18.84 -18.74
C ILE A 127 2.10 20.03 -17.81
N ILE A 128 3.05 19.97 -16.85
CA ILE A 128 3.35 21.09 -15.95
C ILE A 128 3.77 22.32 -16.76
N GLN A 129 4.64 22.16 -17.76
CA GLN A 129 5.05 23.25 -18.62
C GLN A 129 3.87 23.85 -19.41
N HIS A 130 2.95 23.04 -19.91
CA HIS A 130 1.73 23.53 -20.56
C HIS A 130 0.84 24.34 -19.62
N LEU A 131 0.68 23.91 -18.37
CA LEU A 131 -0.15 24.60 -17.39
C LEU A 131 0.51 25.86 -16.82
N ALA A 132 1.84 25.94 -16.82
CA ALA A 132 2.61 27.09 -16.37
C ALA A 132 2.71 28.22 -17.42
N ALA A 133 2.35 27.94 -18.67
CA ALA A 133 2.42 28.91 -19.76
C ALA A 133 1.67 30.21 -19.41
N PRO A 134 2.22 31.39 -19.76
CA PRO A 134 3.38 31.63 -20.62
C PRO A 134 4.75 31.50 -19.92
N THR A 135 4.78 31.13 -18.64
CA THR A 135 6.04 30.95 -17.90
C THR A 135 6.80 29.75 -18.44
N THR A 136 8.04 29.98 -18.90
CA THR A 136 8.95 28.89 -19.28
C THR A 136 9.74 28.48 -18.05
N LEU A 137 9.66 27.20 -17.68
CA LEU A 137 10.35 26.63 -16.52
C LEU A 137 11.62 25.92 -17.01
N ASP A 138 12.73 26.09 -16.28
CA ASP A 138 13.94 25.33 -16.56
C ASP A 138 13.83 23.86 -16.11
N ASP A 139 14.72 22.99 -16.61
CA ASP A 139 14.70 21.56 -16.33
C ASP A 139 14.76 21.24 -14.83
N ALA A 140 15.59 21.96 -14.07
CA ALA A 140 15.74 21.72 -12.64
C ALA A 140 14.46 22.07 -11.86
N THR A 141 13.79 23.15 -12.25
CA THR A 141 12.51 23.56 -11.70
C THR A 141 11.41 22.58 -12.07
N LEU A 142 11.37 22.13 -13.34
CA LEU A 142 10.43 21.11 -13.79
C LEU A 142 10.59 19.80 -13.02
N ASP A 143 11.81 19.36 -12.73
CA ASP A 143 12.05 18.14 -11.96
C ASP A 143 11.54 18.26 -10.52
N ILE A 144 11.75 19.42 -9.89
CA ILE A 144 11.24 19.71 -8.55
C ILE A 144 9.71 19.70 -8.55
N LEU A 145 9.09 20.37 -9.52
CA LEU A 145 7.62 20.43 -9.64
C LEU A 145 7.04 19.06 -9.97
N HIS A 146 7.69 18.28 -10.84
CA HIS A 146 7.26 16.93 -11.24
C HIS A 146 7.19 16.00 -10.03
N GLN A 147 8.24 15.97 -9.22
CA GLN A 147 8.28 15.19 -7.97
C GLN A 147 7.24 15.69 -6.95
N LYS A 148 7.06 17.01 -6.85
CA LYS A 148 6.20 17.61 -5.85
C LYS A 148 4.71 17.48 -6.19
N ALA A 149 4.33 17.61 -7.44
CA ALA A 149 2.96 17.39 -7.91
C ALA A 149 2.58 15.90 -7.85
N TYR A 150 3.51 14.97 -8.13
CA TYR A 150 3.26 13.56 -7.85
C TYR A 150 2.93 13.33 -6.38
N LYS A 151 3.84 13.75 -5.50
CA LYS A 151 3.70 13.61 -4.04
C LYS A 151 2.38 14.16 -3.51
N ASN A 152 2.05 15.37 -3.94
CA ASN A 152 1.01 16.17 -3.33
C ASN A 152 -0.38 15.89 -3.93
N PHE A 153 -0.45 15.23 -5.09
CA PHE A 153 -1.69 15.04 -5.82
C PHE A 153 -1.80 13.64 -6.45
N VAL A 154 -0.92 13.28 -7.38
CA VAL A 154 -1.11 12.04 -8.17
C VAL A 154 -0.99 10.78 -7.30
N GLU A 155 -0.10 10.76 -6.31
CA GLU A 155 0.18 9.59 -5.47
C GLU A 155 -1.06 9.08 -4.70
N HIS A 156 -1.99 9.97 -4.32
CA HIS A 156 -3.21 9.51 -3.63
C HIS A 156 -4.24 8.89 -4.60
N ILE A 157 -4.18 9.23 -5.89
CA ILE A 157 -5.01 8.58 -6.92
C ILE A 157 -4.48 7.17 -7.15
N ASP A 158 -3.17 7.04 -7.36
CA ASP A 158 -2.48 5.75 -7.49
C ASP A 158 -2.75 4.84 -6.28
N GLY A 159 -2.63 5.40 -5.07
CA GLY A 159 -2.86 4.65 -3.84
C GLY A 159 -4.30 4.14 -3.72
N ILE A 160 -5.30 5.00 -3.94
CA ILE A 160 -6.72 4.62 -3.86
C ILE A 160 -7.06 3.53 -4.88
N ASP A 161 -6.59 3.70 -6.11
CA ASP A 161 -6.90 2.81 -7.21
C ASP A 161 -6.25 1.41 -7.04
N ASN A 162 -5.02 1.37 -6.52
CA ASN A 162 -4.36 0.12 -6.17
C ASN A 162 -4.81 -0.48 -4.82
N GLY A 163 -5.82 0.10 -4.15
CA GLY A 163 -6.33 -0.37 -2.86
C GLY A 163 -5.33 -0.21 -1.70
N VAL A 164 -4.43 0.77 -1.78
CA VAL A 164 -3.47 1.09 -0.74
C VAL A 164 -4.13 1.97 0.33
N GLU A 165 -4.15 1.46 1.55
CA GLU A 165 -4.65 2.19 2.72
C GLU A 165 -3.76 3.41 3.05
N VAL A 166 -4.38 4.52 3.47
CA VAL A 166 -3.67 5.79 3.79
C VAL A 166 -2.64 5.64 4.91
N ALA A 167 -2.78 4.62 5.75
CA ALA A 167 -1.84 4.28 6.80
C ALA A 167 -1.73 2.76 6.93
N THR A 168 -0.60 2.27 7.44
CA THR A 168 -0.38 0.86 7.77
C THR A 168 -0.26 0.71 9.28
N ALA A 169 -1.05 -0.19 9.89
CA ALA A 169 -1.00 -0.47 11.33
C ALA A 169 -0.26 -1.78 11.67
N GLY A 170 0.67 -2.23 10.82
CA GLY A 170 1.42 -3.48 11.04
C GLY A 170 0.51 -4.69 11.24
N ASP A 171 0.79 -5.52 12.27
CA ASP A 171 -0.05 -6.67 12.67
C ASP A 171 -1.39 -6.23 13.32
N ALA A 172 -1.58 -4.95 13.63
CA ALA A 172 -2.84 -4.44 14.16
C ALA A 172 -3.81 -4.10 13.03
N LYS A 173 -5.08 -4.49 13.20
CA LYS A 173 -6.15 -4.09 12.29
C LYS A 173 -6.24 -2.56 12.26
N LEU A 174 -6.17 -1.96 11.06
CA LEU A 174 -6.48 -0.54 10.90
C LEU A 174 -7.89 -0.28 11.41
N THR A 175 -7.98 0.54 12.46
CA THR A 175 -9.26 1.01 12.99
C THR A 175 -9.35 2.48 12.68
N TYR A 176 -10.19 2.83 11.70
CA TYR A 176 -10.50 4.20 11.36
C TYR A 176 -11.51 4.75 12.36
N ASN A 177 -11.19 5.88 13.01
CA ASN A 177 -12.12 6.57 13.91
C ASN A 177 -13.27 7.25 13.13
N TYR A 178 -13.04 7.58 11.86
CA TYR A 178 -14.02 8.18 10.96
C TYR A 178 -13.66 7.87 9.50
N GLN A 179 -14.65 7.96 8.61
CA GLN A 179 -14.47 7.79 7.17
C GLN A 179 -14.55 9.15 6.47
N VAL A 180 -13.64 9.39 5.52
CA VAL A 180 -13.70 10.55 4.61
C VAL A 180 -14.27 10.08 3.28
N SER A 181 -15.42 10.62 2.89
CA SER A 181 -16.10 10.27 1.63
C SER A 181 -16.09 11.41 0.62
N THR A 182 -15.28 12.44 0.83
CA THR A 182 -15.25 13.65 0.00
C THR A 182 -13.99 13.78 -0.86
N SER A 183 -13.18 12.72 -0.94
CA SER A 183 -11.99 12.70 -1.80
C SER A 183 -12.36 12.94 -3.27
N LEU A 184 -11.39 13.34 -4.09
CA LEU A 184 -11.58 13.47 -5.53
C LEU A 184 -12.10 12.14 -6.13
N SER A 185 -11.53 11.00 -5.72
CA SER A 185 -11.98 9.69 -6.17
C SER A 185 -13.42 9.37 -5.79
N ASN A 186 -13.87 9.75 -4.59
CA ASN A 186 -15.28 9.60 -4.21
C ASN A 186 -16.19 10.52 -5.03
N ARG A 187 -15.80 11.77 -5.25
CA ARG A 187 -16.59 12.73 -6.05
C ARG A 187 -16.72 12.30 -7.51
N VAL A 188 -15.66 11.76 -8.11
CA VAL A 188 -15.74 11.10 -9.42
C VAL A 188 -16.68 9.90 -9.35
N GLY A 189 -16.56 9.06 -8.32
CA GLY A 189 -17.48 7.94 -8.08
C GLY A 189 -18.95 8.37 -8.03
N TYR A 190 -19.26 9.53 -7.44
CA TYR A 190 -20.62 10.08 -7.36
C TYR A 190 -21.21 10.54 -8.70
N LEU A 191 -20.37 10.67 -9.74
CA LEU A 191 -20.84 10.92 -11.11
C LEU A 191 -21.21 9.63 -11.84
N ASN A 192 -20.91 8.45 -11.30
CA ASN A 192 -21.45 7.24 -11.91
C ASN A 192 -22.98 7.19 -11.70
N PRO A 193 -23.77 6.81 -12.72
CA PRO A 193 -25.20 6.67 -12.54
C PRO A 193 -25.50 5.60 -11.48
N ARG A 194 -26.46 5.90 -10.60
CA ARG A 194 -26.91 4.97 -9.56
C ARG A 194 -27.59 3.76 -10.19
N TRP A 195 -27.66 2.65 -9.45
CA TRP A 195 -28.26 1.39 -9.92
C TRP A 195 -29.71 1.55 -10.44
N ASN A 196 -30.42 2.58 -9.98
CA ASN A 196 -31.79 2.92 -10.35
C ASN A 196 -31.91 4.12 -11.32
N GLU A 197 -30.82 4.53 -11.95
CA GLU A 197 -30.76 5.60 -12.95
C GLU A 197 -30.45 5.01 -14.34
N ASP A 198 -30.44 5.87 -15.37
CA ASP A 198 -30.10 5.45 -16.73
C ASP A 198 -28.63 4.98 -16.82
N GLN A 199 -28.48 3.69 -17.12
CA GLN A 199 -27.20 2.99 -17.31
C GLN A 199 -26.78 2.93 -18.79
N SER A 200 -27.45 3.67 -19.69
CA SER A 200 -27.08 3.71 -21.11
C SER A 200 -25.66 4.22 -21.31
N GLU A 201 -24.95 3.65 -22.29
CA GLU A 201 -23.57 4.07 -22.58
C GLU A 201 -23.46 5.57 -22.84
N LYS A 202 -24.47 6.16 -23.50
CA LYS A 202 -24.56 7.60 -23.73
C LYS A 202 -24.52 8.36 -22.41
N ARG A 203 -25.36 8.00 -21.45
CA ARG A 203 -25.44 8.66 -20.14
C ARG A 203 -24.16 8.50 -19.33
N VAL A 204 -23.57 7.30 -19.33
CA VAL A 204 -22.30 7.06 -18.62
C VAL A 204 -21.16 7.86 -19.27
N ASN A 205 -21.12 7.97 -20.61
CA ASN A 205 -20.10 8.75 -21.31
C ASN A 205 -20.23 10.26 -21.06
N GLU A 206 -21.46 10.80 -21.02
CA GLU A 206 -21.70 12.19 -20.63
C GLU A 206 -21.19 12.47 -19.20
N GLN A 207 -21.43 11.55 -18.26
CA GLN A 207 -20.95 11.69 -16.88
C GLN A 207 -19.43 11.47 -16.75
N PHE A 208 -18.85 10.60 -17.56
CA PHE A 208 -17.40 10.44 -17.66
C PHE A 208 -16.74 11.74 -18.12
N GLN A 209 -17.34 12.45 -19.07
CA GLN A 209 -16.86 13.77 -19.49
C GLN A 209 -16.89 14.77 -18.32
N GLN A 210 -17.91 14.73 -17.46
CA GLN A 210 -17.94 15.54 -16.23
C GLN A 210 -16.83 15.15 -15.25
N ALA A 211 -16.51 13.85 -15.14
CA ALA A 211 -15.39 13.38 -14.33
C ALA A 211 -14.04 13.88 -14.85
N MET A 212 -13.86 13.91 -16.18
CA MET A 212 -12.69 14.52 -16.81
C MET A 212 -12.56 16.00 -16.42
N TYR A 213 -13.63 16.79 -16.53
CA TYR A 213 -13.62 18.20 -16.11
C TYR A 213 -13.26 18.38 -14.63
N MET A 214 -13.84 17.56 -13.75
CA MET A 214 -13.59 17.62 -12.32
C MET A 214 -12.13 17.33 -11.98
N THR A 215 -11.60 16.23 -12.50
CA THR A 215 -10.23 15.78 -12.22
C THR A 215 -9.19 16.76 -12.75
N ILE A 216 -9.37 17.24 -13.98
CA ILE A 216 -8.40 18.17 -14.57
C ILE A 216 -8.43 19.55 -13.93
N THR A 217 -9.61 20.00 -13.46
CA THR A 217 -9.72 21.27 -12.73
C THR A 217 -8.97 21.22 -11.41
N GLU A 218 -9.13 20.14 -10.65
CA GLU A 218 -8.45 19.99 -9.36
C GLU A 218 -6.95 19.79 -9.53
N PHE A 219 -6.54 19.02 -10.55
CA PHE A 219 -5.13 18.88 -10.91
C PHE A 219 -4.51 20.22 -11.32
N THR A 220 -5.22 21.01 -12.13
CA THR A 220 -4.76 22.33 -12.57
C THR A 220 -4.59 23.28 -11.38
N ASP A 221 -5.52 23.26 -10.42
CA ASP A 221 -5.40 24.04 -9.18
C ASP A 221 -4.14 23.65 -8.40
N ALA A 222 -3.88 22.35 -8.26
CA ALA A 222 -2.68 21.84 -7.58
C ALA A 222 -1.38 22.27 -8.30
N ILE A 223 -1.34 22.24 -9.63
CA ILE A 223 -0.17 22.70 -10.40
C ILE A 223 -0.02 24.22 -10.30
N HIS A 224 -1.11 24.98 -10.44
CA HIS A 224 -1.10 26.44 -10.33
C HIS A 224 -0.65 26.92 -8.95
N ASP A 225 -1.07 26.25 -7.88
CA ASP A 225 -0.57 26.52 -6.53
C ASP A 225 0.94 26.27 -6.41
N LEU A 226 1.45 25.20 -7.04
CA LEU A 226 2.88 24.93 -7.03
C LEU A 226 3.67 25.98 -7.82
N VAL A 227 3.19 26.38 -9.00
CA VAL A 227 3.87 27.31 -9.91
C VAL A 227 3.76 28.76 -9.44
N HIS A 228 2.58 29.20 -9.03
CA HIS A 228 2.29 30.62 -8.77
C HIS A 228 2.35 31.01 -7.30
N SER A 229 2.38 30.04 -6.37
CA SER A 229 2.46 30.31 -4.93
C SER A 229 3.70 29.67 -4.30
N TRP A 230 3.83 28.35 -4.38
CA TRP A 230 4.91 27.65 -3.70
C TRP A 230 6.30 27.96 -4.27
N LEU A 231 6.45 27.98 -5.60
CA LEU A 231 7.75 28.22 -6.25
C LEU A 231 8.31 29.62 -5.96
N PRO A 232 7.54 30.72 -6.09
CA PRO A 232 8.00 32.06 -5.66
C PRO A 232 8.36 32.12 -4.17
N ALA A 233 7.57 31.48 -3.30
CA ALA A 233 7.86 31.43 -1.88
C ALA A 233 9.16 30.68 -1.58
N ARG A 234 9.42 29.57 -2.28
CA ARG A 234 10.68 28.81 -2.18
C ARG A 234 11.88 29.69 -2.52
N GLU A 235 11.81 30.49 -3.58
CA GLU A 235 12.91 31.37 -4.00
C GLU A 235 13.26 32.40 -2.92
N ILE A 236 12.26 32.97 -2.25
CA ILE A 236 12.46 33.90 -1.12
C ILE A 236 13.20 33.21 0.03
N VAL A 237 12.78 32.00 0.40
CA VAL A 237 13.41 31.22 1.48
C VAL A 237 14.84 30.84 1.10
N GLU A 238 15.09 30.42 -0.13
CA GLU A 238 16.42 30.05 -0.63
C GLU A 238 17.40 31.24 -0.61
N LYS A 239 16.94 32.42 -1.04
CA LYS A 239 17.70 33.68 -0.92
C LYS A 239 18.00 34.03 0.53
N ALA A 240 17.01 33.92 1.43
CA ALA A 240 17.19 34.19 2.86
C ALA A 240 18.21 33.23 3.49
N VAL A 241 18.13 31.94 3.19
CA VAL A 241 19.09 30.92 3.66
C VAL A 241 20.49 31.23 3.12
N SER A 242 20.63 31.60 1.84
CA SER A 242 21.93 31.94 1.25
C SER A 242 22.55 33.19 1.88
N ASN A 243 21.73 34.21 2.16
CA ASN A 243 22.16 35.47 2.75
C ASN A 243 22.25 35.45 4.28
N ARG A 244 22.00 34.32 4.94
CA ARG A 244 21.93 34.20 6.41
C ARG A 244 23.19 34.67 7.15
N PHE A 245 24.34 34.73 6.47
CA PHE A 245 25.61 35.19 7.04
C PHE A 245 25.87 36.70 6.87
N GLN A 246 25.05 37.41 6.10
CA GLN A 246 25.23 38.84 5.82
C GLN A 246 24.64 39.73 6.93
N THR A 247 23.62 39.26 7.65
CA THR A 247 22.89 40.06 8.64
C THR A 247 23.41 39.91 10.08
N HIS A 248 24.10 38.81 10.44
CA HIS A 248 24.72 38.70 11.77
C HIS A 248 25.91 37.71 11.82
N LYS A 249 27.05 38.15 12.39
CA LYS A 249 28.28 37.35 12.54
C LYS A 249 28.13 36.15 13.50
N SER A 250 27.10 36.05 14.33
CA SER A 250 26.97 34.93 15.30
C SER A 250 26.60 33.57 14.69
N VAL A 251 26.33 33.49 13.38
CA VAL A 251 26.06 32.20 12.70
C VAL A 251 27.35 31.44 12.37
N THR A 252 28.54 32.01 12.63
CA THR A 252 29.82 31.30 12.42
C THR A 252 30.24 30.37 13.57
N GLU A 253 29.69 30.51 14.79
CA GLU A 253 30.21 29.77 15.96
C GLU A 253 29.22 28.82 16.66
N ARG A 254 27.93 28.80 16.29
CA ARG A 254 26.93 27.97 17.01
C ARG A 254 26.11 26.97 16.19
N HIS A 255 26.40 26.79 14.91
CA HIS A 255 25.55 25.94 14.04
C HIS A 255 26.32 25.01 13.10
N GLN A 256 27.40 24.40 13.57
CA GLN A 256 27.99 23.25 12.86
C GLN A 256 27.25 21.93 13.13
N ASP A 257 26.50 21.82 14.23
CA ASP A 257 25.78 20.59 14.60
C ASP A 257 24.31 20.53 14.15
N ALA A 258 23.71 21.65 13.74
CA ALA A 258 22.27 21.72 13.44
C ALA A 258 21.92 21.51 11.95
N LEU A 259 22.88 21.59 11.04
CA LEU A 259 22.65 21.55 9.59
C LEU A 259 22.85 20.17 8.95
N THR A 260 23.28 19.17 9.72
CA THR A 260 23.47 17.78 9.27
C THR A 260 22.21 16.92 9.29
N ASN A 261 21.10 17.40 9.88
CA ASN A 261 19.87 16.61 10.09
C ASN A 261 18.60 17.16 9.41
N MET A 262 18.72 18.03 8.41
CA MET A 262 17.59 18.47 7.59
C MET A 262 17.68 17.83 6.18
N PRO A 263 16.76 16.94 5.79
CA PRO A 263 16.91 16.13 4.57
C PRO A 263 16.65 16.86 3.24
N TYR A 264 16.40 18.18 3.24
CA TYR A 264 16.11 18.92 2.01
C TYR A 264 16.70 20.33 2.00
N ILE A 265 18.02 20.46 1.97
CA ILE A 265 18.67 21.65 1.40
C ILE A 265 19.90 21.17 0.60
N ILE A 266 19.76 21.08 -0.72
CA ILE A 266 20.90 20.94 -1.62
C ILE A 266 21.37 22.36 -1.94
N VAL A 267 22.41 22.84 -1.25
CA VAL A 267 23.26 23.91 -1.79
C VAL A 267 24.44 23.22 -2.46
N GLY A 268 24.61 23.51 -3.75
CA GLY A 268 25.73 23.03 -4.55
C GLY A 268 27.06 23.28 -3.85
N ARG A 269 27.79 22.19 -3.58
CA ARG A 269 29.18 22.24 -3.16
C ARG A 269 29.99 21.55 -4.24
N THR A 270 30.76 22.32 -4.99
CA THR A 270 31.91 21.84 -5.74
C THR A 270 32.85 21.13 -4.77
N GLN A 271 32.79 19.81 -4.72
CA GLN A 271 33.79 19.00 -4.05
C GLN A 271 34.78 18.53 -5.10
N THR A 272 36.01 19.03 -4.95
CA THR A 272 37.22 18.40 -5.46
C THR A 272 37.16 16.90 -5.19
N THR A 273 37.25 16.14 -6.28
CA THR A 273 37.29 14.68 -6.32
C THR A 273 38.55 14.17 -5.62
N GLN A 274 38.45 13.94 -4.31
CA GLN A 274 39.14 12.81 -3.70
C GLN A 274 38.12 11.68 -3.56
N GLN A 275 38.15 10.79 -4.55
CA GLN A 275 37.37 9.56 -4.54
C GLN A 275 37.73 8.74 -3.29
N LYS A 276 36.85 8.77 -2.27
CA LYS A 276 36.80 7.68 -1.30
C LYS A 276 36.22 6.46 -2.02
N PRO A 277 36.85 5.27 -1.92
CA PRO A 277 36.40 4.11 -2.65
C PRO A 277 35.00 3.71 -2.17
N VAL A 278 34.01 3.88 -3.03
CA VAL A 278 32.67 3.34 -2.84
C VAL A 278 32.76 1.84 -3.06
N VAL A 279 33.00 1.09 -1.98
CA VAL A 279 32.71 -0.34 -1.96
C VAL A 279 31.20 -0.45 -1.83
N ARG A 280 30.51 -0.71 -2.94
CA ARG A 280 29.11 -1.17 -2.96
C ARG A 280 29.04 -2.52 -2.22
N GLY A 281 28.88 -2.47 -0.90
CA GLY A 281 28.65 -3.64 -0.07
C GLY A 281 27.18 -4.06 -0.15
N ARG A 282 26.92 -5.28 -0.60
CA ARG A 282 25.61 -5.94 -0.46
C ARG A 282 25.14 -5.82 1.00
N TYR A 283 23.89 -5.40 1.24
CA TYR A 283 23.28 -5.42 2.58
C TYR A 283 23.53 -6.78 3.23
N ALA A 284 24.22 -6.79 4.38
CA ALA A 284 24.52 -8.01 5.10
C ALA A 284 23.22 -8.58 5.69
N LYS A 285 22.78 -9.74 5.18
CA LYS A 285 21.72 -10.52 5.83
C LYS A 285 22.25 -10.98 7.19
N PHE A 286 21.48 -10.71 8.26
CA PHE A 286 21.80 -11.19 9.60
C PHE A 286 21.91 -12.72 9.61
N ASN A 287 23.03 -13.21 10.15
CA ASN A 287 23.25 -14.63 10.41
C ASN A 287 23.15 -14.93 11.93
N GLY A 288 23.34 -16.21 12.29
CA GLY A 288 23.22 -16.69 13.67
C GLY A 288 24.05 -15.88 14.67
N THR A 289 25.32 -15.64 14.36
CA THR A 289 26.28 -14.90 15.18
C THR A 289 25.98 -13.41 15.24
N MET A 290 25.60 -12.79 14.12
CA MET A 290 25.23 -11.36 14.07
C MET A 290 23.99 -11.06 14.91
N ASP A 291 23.04 -11.99 15.00
CA ASP A 291 21.87 -11.84 15.88
C ASP A 291 22.28 -11.81 17.36
N VAL A 292 23.27 -12.59 17.78
CA VAL A 292 23.79 -12.56 19.17
C VAL A 292 24.41 -11.20 19.44
N MET A 293 25.31 -10.74 18.56
CA MET A 293 25.96 -9.43 18.69
C MET A 293 24.96 -8.27 18.67
N LEU A 294 23.88 -8.40 17.89
CA LEU A 294 22.78 -7.42 17.84
C LEU A 294 22.06 -7.34 19.19
N LEU A 295 21.74 -8.50 19.77
CA LEU A 295 21.05 -8.59 21.06
C LEU A 295 21.94 -8.13 22.22
N GLU A 296 23.26 -8.38 22.17
CA GLU A 296 24.23 -7.86 23.13
C GLU A 296 24.36 -6.33 23.04
N ALA A 297 24.46 -5.78 21.82
CA ALA A 297 24.48 -4.32 21.61
C ALA A 297 23.18 -3.64 22.09
N LEU A 298 22.06 -4.36 22.00
CA LEU A 298 20.74 -3.94 22.47
C LEU A 298 20.64 -3.95 24.01
N GLN A 299 21.30 -4.88 24.72
CA GLN A 299 21.36 -4.85 26.19
C GLN A 299 22.10 -3.61 26.70
N VAL A 300 23.18 -3.21 26.03
CA VAL A 300 24.00 -2.05 26.42
C VAL A 300 23.26 -0.73 26.18
N ASN A 301 22.65 -0.57 25.00
CA ASN A 301 22.05 0.70 24.59
C ASN A 301 20.51 0.75 24.80
N ASN A 302 19.94 -0.30 25.38
CA ASN A 302 18.51 -0.58 25.59
C ASN A 302 17.50 0.53 25.18
N PRO A 303 17.09 0.56 23.90
CA PRO A 303 16.13 1.54 23.39
C PRO A 303 14.72 1.40 24.01
N PHE A 304 14.38 0.23 24.56
CA PHE A 304 13.06 -0.05 25.14
C PHE A 304 12.85 0.60 26.51
N THR A 305 13.94 0.80 27.26
CA THR A 305 13.91 1.44 28.58
C THR A 305 14.29 2.91 28.56
N ALA A 306 14.82 3.41 27.44
CA ALA A 306 15.23 4.80 27.26
C ALA A 306 14.08 5.81 27.43
N LYS A 307 14.42 7.01 27.95
CA LYS A 307 13.49 8.14 28.17
C LYS A 307 12.87 8.60 26.84
N HIS A 308 11.62 9.07 26.88
CA HIS A 308 10.93 9.60 25.70
C HIS A 308 11.78 10.72 25.07
N GLY A 309 12.05 10.64 23.76
CA GLY A 309 12.96 11.54 23.04
C GLY A 309 14.39 11.01 22.82
N THR A 310 14.87 10.02 23.58
CA THR A 310 16.23 9.45 23.42
C THR A 310 16.28 8.10 22.72
N ARG A 311 15.11 7.50 22.43
CA ARG A 311 15.00 6.15 21.83
C ARG A 311 15.66 6.05 20.45
N LEU A 312 15.55 7.09 19.63
CA LEU A 312 16.17 7.11 18.30
C LEU A 312 17.70 7.05 18.42
N GLN A 313 18.27 7.87 19.31
CA GLN A 313 19.71 7.86 19.57
C GLN A 313 20.18 6.48 20.07
N MET A 314 19.41 5.84 20.94
CA MET A 314 19.73 4.49 21.40
C MET A 314 19.75 3.46 20.26
N TRP A 315 18.79 3.53 19.33
CA TRP A 315 18.79 2.67 18.14
C TRP A 315 19.97 2.96 17.19
N GLN A 316 20.38 4.22 17.07
CA GLN A 316 21.58 4.59 16.32
C GLN A 316 22.84 4.00 16.97
N ASN A 317 22.98 4.11 18.30
CA ASN A 317 24.11 3.51 19.02
C ASN A 317 24.18 1.99 18.88
N VAL A 318 23.02 1.29 18.86
CA VAL A 318 22.97 -0.16 18.57
C VAL A 318 23.53 -0.47 17.18
N ALA A 319 23.12 0.29 16.16
CA ALA A 319 23.55 0.09 14.78
C ALA A 319 25.04 0.39 14.57
N GLU A 320 25.56 1.44 15.20
CA GLU A 320 26.98 1.78 15.18
C GLU A 320 27.81 0.71 15.89
N SER A 321 27.35 0.23 17.06
CA SER A 321 28.04 -0.80 17.84
C SER A 321 28.20 -2.11 17.05
N ILE A 322 27.09 -2.63 16.49
CA ILE A 322 27.16 -3.85 15.70
C ILE A 322 27.90 -3.66 14.37
N GLY A 323 27.75 -2.49 13.72
CA GLY A 323 28.51 -2.17 12.52
C GLY A 323 30.02 -2.16 12.77
N MET A 324 30.44 -1.57 13.90
CA MET A 324 31.84 -1.59 14.33
C MET A 324 32.33 -2.99 14.67
N GLN A 325 31.54 -3.82 15.34
CA GLN A 325 31.96 -5.16 15.74
C GLN A 325 32.06 -6.13 14.55
N VAL A 326 31.07 -6.11 13.65
CA VAL A 326 30.97 -7.08 12.55
C VAL A 326 31.80 -6.65 11.34
N PHE A 327 31.80 -5.36 11.02
CA PHE A 327 32.39 -4.85 9.78
C PHE A 327 33.50 -3.80 10.00
N LYS A 328 33.85 -3.48 11.24
CA LYS A 328 34.77 -2.37 11.58
C LYS A 328 34.34 -1.05 10.93
N ASN A 329 33.02 -0.88 10.73
CA ASN A 329 32.43 0.25 10.06
C ASN A 329 31.11 0.64 10.76
N PRO A 330 31.02 1.82 11.39
CA PRO A 330 29.84 2.21 12.15
C PRO A 330 28.61 2.43 11.25
N GLY A 331 28.81 2.69 9.95
CA GLY A 331 27.73 2.83 8.96
C GLY A 331 27.31 1.52 8.27
N ALA A 332 27.79 0.36 8.72
CA ALA A 332 27.48 -0.91 8.06
C ALA A 332 26.03 -1.37 8.25
N PHE A 333 25.37 -0.94 9.31
CA PHE A 333 23.95 -1.19 9.56
C PHE A 333 23.20 0.11 9.77
N SER A 334 21.94 0.16 9.30
CA SER A 334 21.02 1.23 9.66
C SER A 334 20.27 0.88 10.95
N TRP A 335 19.86 1.90 11.71
CA TRP A 335 19.06 1.72 12.91
C TRP A 335 17.70 1.05 12.62
N HIS A 336 17.11 1.28 11.44
CA HIS A 336 15.89 0.60 10.98
C HIS A 336 16.13 -0.90 10.81
N THR A 337 17.21 -1.27 10.12
CA THR A 337 17.59 -2.68 9.87
C THR A 337 17.82 -3.45 11.18
N CYS A 338 18.45 -2.81 12.17
CA CYS A 338 18.65 -3.38 13.50
C CYS A 338 17.32 -3.53 14.26
N ARG A 339 16.47 -2.49 14.26
CA ARG A 339 15.16 -2.50 14.93
C ARG A 339 14.24 -3.59 14.39
N ASP A 340 14.14 -3.69 13.07
CA ASP A 340 13.23 -4.63 12.41
C ASP A 340 13.70 -6.08 12.66
N ARG A 341 15.02 -6.32 12.68
CA ARG A 341 15.57 -7.62 13.04
C ARG A 341 15.32 -7.98 14.50
N VAL A 342 15.56 -7.08 15.45
CA VAL A 342 15.26 -7.30 16.88
C VAL A 342 13.77 -7.61 17.08
N THR A 343 12.89 -6.87 16.42
CA THR A 343 11.43 -7.10 16.47
C THR A 343 11.08 -8.50 15.99
N ALA A 344 11.68 -8.95 14.90
CA ALA A 344 11.47 -10.30 14.38
C ALA A 344 11.97 -11.38 15.36
N LEU A 345 13.14 -11.19 15.99
CA LEU A 345 13.70 -12.11 16.98
C LEU A 345 12.81 -12.20 18.23
N MET A 346 12.33 -11.06 18.74
CA MET A 346 11.38 -11.01 19.86
C MET A 346 10.07 -11.74 19.53
N LYS A 347 9.49 -11.51 18.33
CA LYS A 347 8.27 -12.19 17.89
C LYS A 347 8.44 -13.71 17.78
N MET A 348 9.58 -14.15 17.24
CA MET A 348 9.89 -15.59 17.14
C MET A 348 10.02 -16.24 18.52
N TYR A 349 10.59 -15.53 19.50
CA TYR A 349 10.67 -15.98 20.89
C TYR A 349 9.29 -16.04 21.57
N THR A 350 8.46 -14.98 21.45
CA THR A 350 7.13 -14.95 22.07
C THR A 350 6.16 -15.97 21.47
N ASP A 351 6.29 -16.26 20.18
CA ASP A 351 5.46 -17.24 19.47
C ASP A 351 5.93 -18.70 19.69
N GLY A 352 7.00 -18.93 20.45
CA GLY A 352 7.59 -20.26 20.67
C GLY A 352 8.16 -20.91 19.40
N LYS A 353 8.52 -20.11 18.38
CA LYS A 353 9.01 -20.59 17.07
C LYS A 353 10.51 -20.88 17.11
N HIS A 354 10.94 -21.75 18.02
CA HIS A 354 12.35 -22.08 18.25
C HIS A 354 13.06 -22.62 16.99
N ASP A 355 12.37 -23.40 16.16
CA ASP A 355 12.91 -23.92 14.88
C ASP A 355 13.37 -22.82 13.92
N LYS A 356 12.71 -21.64 13.96
CA LYS A 356 13.06 -20.48 13.13
C LYS A 356 14.07 -19.57 13.82
N LEU A 357 13.96 -19.43 15.13
CA LEU A 357 14.87 -18.61 15.95
C LEU A 357 16.30 -19.18 15.95
N PHE A 358 16.43 -20.51 15.91
CA PHE A 358 17.68 -21.24 16.08
C PHE A 358 18.21 -21.89 14.79
N LYS A 359 17.53 -21.67 13.65
CA LYS A 359 17.75 -22.36 12.36
C LYS A 359 19.21 -22.43 11.87
N HIS A 360 20.04 -21.46 12.26
CA HIS A 360 21.42 -21.32 11.77
C HIS A 360 22.43 -20.95 12.88
N GLY A 361 22.11 -21.18 14.16
CA GLY A 361 22.98 -20.85 15.30
C GLY A 361 23.56 -22.11 15.97
N THR A 362 24.75 -22.00 16.55
CA THR A 362 25.31 -23.04 17.43
C THR A 362 24.49 -23.17 18.71
N MET A 363 24.67 -24.28 19.44
CA MET A 363 24.00 -24.49 20.73
C MET A 363 24.28 -23.35 21.73
N GLU A 364 25.51 -22.84 21.75
CA GLU A 364 25.92 -21.71 22.60
C GLU A 364 25.26 -20.39 22.15
N GLU A 365 25.27 -20.10 20.84
CA GLU A 365 24.64 -18.89 20.30
C GLU A 365 23.12 -18.87 20.56
N ASN A 366 22.45 -20.02 20.41
CA ASN A 366 21.02 -20.14 20.66
C ASN A 366 20.69 -19.97 22.15
N ALA A 367 21.49 -20.55 23.06
CA ALA A 367 21.34 -20.36 24.50
C ALA A 367 21.55 -18.88 24.92
N ARG A 368 22.52 -18.19 24.29
CA ARG A 368 22.73 -16.75 24.49
C ARG A 368 21.55 -15.92 23.98
N LYS A 369 21.07 -16.17 22.76
CA LYS A 369 19.88 -15.49 22.21
C LYS A 369 18.69 -15.63 23.15
N GLU A 370 18.41 -16.85 23.59
CA GLU A 370 17.28 -17.14 24.45
C GLU A 370 17.38 -16.43 25.80
N THR A 371 18.58 -16.41 26.39
CA THR A 371 18.84 -15.70 27.66
C THR A 371 18.58 -14.20 27.53
N ILE A 372 19.13 -13.56 26.49
CA ILE A 372 18.97 -12.12 26.27
C ILE A 372 17.50 -11.77 25.95
N LEU A 373 16.83 -12.56 25.12
CA LEU A 373 15.42 -12.35 24.76
C LEU A 373 14.50 -12.52 25.97
N ARG A 374 14.79 -13.49 26.86
CA ARG A 374 14.08 -13.67 28.13
C ARG A 374 14.21 -12.43 29.03
N GLU A 375 15.43 -11.94 29.24
CA GLU A 375 15.69 -10.76 30.08
C GLU A 375 15.00 -9.49 29.56
N ILE A 376 15.04 -9.28 28.23
CA ILE A 376 14.35 -8.16 27.59
C ILE A 376 12.84 -8.29 27.78
N ASN A 377 12.28 -9.48 27.57
CA ASN A 377 10.85 -9.73 27.72
C ASN A 377 10.37 -9.53 29.17
N GLU A 378 11.13 -10.03 30.15
CA GLU A 378 10.84 -9.79 31.58
C GLU A 378 10.88 -8.30 31.94
N THR A 379 11.86 -7.56 31.41
CA THR A 379 11.98 -6.12 31.62
C THR A 379 10.78 -5.35 31.06
N LEU A 380 10.31 -5.74 29.88
CA LEU A 380 9.10 -5.17 29.25
C LEU A 380 7.84 -5.48 30.06
N LEU A 381 7.68 -6.72 30.53
CA LEU A 381 6.54 -7.14 31.36
C LEU A 381 6.48 -6.40 32.70
N ARG A 382 7.62 -6.23 33.39
CA ARG A 382 7.69 -5.47 34.66
C ARG A 382 7.29 -4.01 34.48
N LYS A 383 7.64 -3.39 33.36
CA LYS A 383 7.28 -1.98 33.05
C LYS A 383 5.78 -1.83 32.76
N ASN A 384 5.19 -2.78 32.03
CA ASN A 384 3.75 -2.79 31.77
C ASN A 384 2.93 -2.94 33.07
N HIS A 385 3.39 -3.77 34.02
CA HIS A 385 2.77 -3.89 35.35
C HIS A 385 2.92 -2.61 36.20
N LYS A 386 4.04 -1.90 36.10
CA LYS A 386 4.27 -0.64 36.82
C LYS A 386 3.41 0.52 36.31
N MET A 387 3.11 0.53 35.00
CA MET A 387 2.16 1.50 34.41
C MET A 387 0.70 1.19 34.76
N ALA A 388 0.33 -0.08 34.91
CA ALA A 388 -1.01 -0.48 35.33
C ALA A 388 -1.31 -0.14 36.82
N GLY A 389 -0.28 -0.07 37.68
CA GLY A 389 -0.42 0.28 39.09
C GLY A 389 -0.44 1.79 39.40
N GLN A 390 -0.19 2.66 38.42
CA GLN A 390 -0.17 4.13 38.59
C GLN A 390 -1.46 4.84 38.17
N THR A 391 -2.47 4.10 37.68
CA THR A 391 -3.74 4.66 37.18
C THR A 391 -4.92 4.55 38.15
N VAL A 392 -4.68 4.38 39.46
CA VAL A 392 -5.75 4.41 40.47
C VAL A 392 -5.36 5.36 41.60
N GLY A 393 -5.93 6.57 41.56
CA GLY A 393 -5.80 7.56 42.62
C GLY A 393 -6.22 8.96 42.18
N ASP A 394 -7.52 9.24 42.15
CA ASP A 394 -8.14 10.38 42.85
C ASP A 394 -9.63 10.50 42.52
N GLY A 395 -10.45 10.77 43.53
CA GLY A 395 -11.76 11.40 43.32
C GLY A 395 -13.01 10.72 43.85
N ASN A 396 -13.15 10.79 45.18
CA ASN A 396 -14.40 11.01 45.90
C ASN A 396 -15.33 9.80 46.20
N GLY A 397 -15.43 9.50 47.50
CA GLY A 397 -16.28 8.47 48.05
C GLY A 397 -17.76 8.85 48.07
N LYS A 398 -18.59 7.81 47.88
CA LYS A 398 -19.89 7.65 48.53
C LYS A 398 -20.18 6.15 48.60
N GLU A 399 -20.15 5.61 49.82
CA GLU A 399 -20.70 4.30 50.12
C GLU A 399 -22.21 4.28 49.85
N ARG A 400 -22.68 3.25 49.16
CA ARG A 400 -24.00 2.65 49.41
C ARG A 400 -23.94 1.15 49.20
N VAL A 401 -24.32 0.44 50.26
CA VAL A 401 -24.55 -1.01 50.34
C VAL A 401 -25.89 -1.36 49.70
N ILE A 402 -26.01 -2.63 49.29
CA ILE A 402 -27.19 -3.52 49.23
C ILE A 402 -27.45 -4.09 47.83
N GLY A 403 -27.43 -5.43 47.73
CA GLY A 403 -28.29 -6.16 46.80
C GLY A 403 -27.66 -7.38 46.13
N THR A 404 -27.35 -8.43 46.90
CA THR A 404 -27.22 -9.79 46.37
C THR A 404 -28.52 -10.22 45.71
N LYS A 405 -28.46 -10.67 44.45
CA LYS A 405 -29.30 -11.76 43.94
C LYS A 405 -28.54 -12.52 42.84
N SER A 406 -28.33 -13.78 43.17
CA SER A 406 -27.93 -14.89 42.30
C SER A 406 -28.92 -15.08 41.16
N ASP A 407 -28.40 -15.45 39.99
CA ASP A 407 -28.85 -16.64 39.24
C ASP A 407 -27.71 -17.08 38.31
N GLY A 408 -27.40 -18.37 38.36
CA GLY A 408 -26.22 -18.96 37.74
C GLY A 408 -26.50 -19.62 36.39
N ALA A 409 -25.43 -19.78 35.61
CA ALA A 409 -25.16 -20.96 34.78
C ALA A 409 -23.72 -20.83 34.23
N GLY A 410 -22.78 -21.49 34.91
CA GLY A 410 -21.43 -21.70 34.40
C GLY A 410 -21.37 -22.97 33.54
N LEU A 411 -20.76 -22.88 32.36
CA LEU A 411 -20.34 -24.04 31.57
C LEU A 411 -18.88 -23.87 31.15
N SER A 412 -18.10 -24.92 31.45
CA SER A 412 -16.65 -25.03 31.41
C SER A 412 -16.06 -25.20 30.00
N SER A 413 -14.95 -24.50 29.71
CA SER A 413 -14.21 -24.53 28.43
C SER A 413 -13.10 -25.60 28.32
N ALA A 414 -13.11 -26.65 29.15
CA ALA A 414 -12.04 -27.66 29.20
C ALA A 414 -12.24 -28.90 28.30
N ALA A 415 -13.36 -29.02 27.56
CA ALA A 415 -13.66 -30.21 26.77
C ALA A 415 -13.23 -30.13 25.28
N ALA A 416 -12.92 -28.94 24.76
CA ALA A 416 -12.63 -28.75 23.33
C ALA A 416 -11.17 -29.07 22.92
N SER A 417 -10.23 -29.09 23.86
CA SER A 417 -8.79 -29.28 23.61
C SER A 417 -8.39 -30.74 23.48
N THR A 418 -9.15 -31.69 24.05
CA THR A 418 -8.79 -33.11 24.04
C THR A 418 -9.27 -33.85 22.78
N ALA A 419 -10.32 -33.37 22.12
CA ALA A 419 -10.87 -33.96 20.89
C ALA A 419 -10.01 -33.71 19.64
N LEU A 420 -9.25 -32.61 19.60
CA LEU A 420 -8.35 -32.27 18.50
C LEU A 420 -7.00 -33.03 18.55
N ALA A 421 -6.57 -33.47 19.74
CA ALA A 421 -5.33 -34.23 19.92
C ALA A 421 -5.47 -35.71 19.49
N GLN A 422 -6.66 -36.31 19.64
CA GLN A 422 -6.91 -37.69 19.20
C GLN A 422 -7.15 -37.82 17.69
N LYS A 423 -7.60 -36.74 17.01
CA LYS A 423 -7.81 -36.74 15.55
C LYS A 423 -6.51 -36.56 14.74
N ARG A 424 -5.45 -35.99 15.35
CA ARG A 424 -4.12 -35.87 14.72
C ARG A 424 -3.29 -37.15 14.75
N ARG A 425 -3.43 -38.00 15.78
CA ARG A 425 -2.72 -39.30 15.85
C ARG A 425 -3.25 -40.36 14.87
N LYS A 426 -4.43 -40.17 14.28
CA LYS A 426 -5.03 -41.13 13.34
C LYS A 426 -4.67 -40.88 11.87
N LEU A 427 -4.10 -39.71 11.54
CA LEU A 427 -3.68 -39.36 10.18
C LEU A 427 -2.19 -39.63 9.92
N GLU A 428 -1.33 -39.65 10.95
CA GLU A 428 0.10 -39.94 10.78
C GLU A 428 0.42 -41.44 10.59
N ASN A 429 -0.48 -42.35 10.97
CA ASN A 429 -0.30 -43.80 10.75
C ASN A 429 -0.78 -44.30 9.37
N ALA A 430 -1.33 -43.43 8.52
CA ALA A 430 -1.85 -43.82 7.20
C ALA A 430 -0.87 -43.59 6.03
N MET A 431 0.31 -43.02 6.27
CA MET A 431 1.29 -42.66 5.22
C MET A 431 2.61 -43.46 5.26
N SER A 432 2.66 -44.60 5.96
CA SER A 432 3.82 -45.51 5.94
C SER A 432 3.48 -46.85 5.28
N GLY A 433 3.22 -46.82 3.97
CA GLY A 433 3.15 -48.02 3.13
C GLY A 433 4.39 -48.12 2.25
N LYS A 434 5.34 -48.98 2.64
CA LYS A 434 6.54 -49.36 1.87
C LYS A 434 6.13 -49.93 0.50
N VAL A 435 6.68 -49.36 -0.57
CA VAL A 435 6.66 -49.95 -1.92
C VAL A 435 7.85 -50.92 -2.03
N THR A 436 7.57 -52.21 -2.14
CA THR A 436 8.52 -53.21 -2.62
C THR A 436 7.90 -53.93 -3.82
N ALA A 437 8.63 -53.94 -4.94
CA ALA A 437 8.26 -54.59 -6.17
C ALA A 437 8.45 -56.11 -6.10
N ALA A 438 7.51 -56.90 -6.62
CA ALA A 438 7.75 -58.23 -7.22
C ALA A 438 6.51 -58.79 -7.95
N THR A 439 6.69 -59.01 -9.26
CA THR A 439 6.32 -60.17 -10.12
C THR A 439 4.88 -60.69 -10.28
N ASP A 440 4.58 -60.98 -11.55
CA ASP A 440 3.36 -61.52 -12.19
C ASP A 440 2.85 -62.89 -11.70
N ALA A 441 1.51 -63.08 -11.73
CA ALA A 441 0.82 -64.27 -12.25
C ALA A 441 -0.72 -64.07 -12.36
N HIS A 442 -1.31 -64.63 -13.42
CA HIS A 442 -2.74 -64.69 -13.84
C HIS A 442 -3.81 -64.88 -12.73
N ASP A 443 -4.97 -64.19 -12.83
CA ASP A 443 -6.30 -64.83 -12.66
C ASP A 443 -7.50 -63.93 -13.11
N GLY A 444 -8.52 -64.53 -13.72
CA GLY A 444 -9.76 -63.89 -14.20
C GLY A 444 -10.67 -63.31 -13.09
N SER A 445 -10.29 -63.46 -11.83
CA SER A 445 -10.91 -62.86 -10.64
C SER A 445 -10.66 -61.33 -10.51
N SER A 446 -9.63 -60.81 -11.18
CA SER A 446 -9.23 -59.39 -11.10
C SER A 446 -10.27 -58.44 -11.72
N SER A 447 -10.97 -58.86 -12.78
CA SER A 447 -11.89 -57.99 -13.52
C SER A 447 -13.18 -57.70 -12.76
N GLU A 448 -13.72 -58.66 -12.00
CA GLU A 448 -14.94 -58.43 -11.19
C GLU A 448 -14.63 -57.59 -9.96
N ASN A 449 -13.50 -57.86 -9.29
CA ASN A 449 -13.02 -57.05 -8.16
C ASN A 449 -12.70 -55.61 -8.59
N PHE A 450 -12.15 -55.43 -9.80
CA PHE A 450 -11.93 -54.10 -10.37
C PHE A 450 -13.24 -53.39 -10.68
N ARG A 451 -14.22 -54.07 -11.28
CA ARG A 451 -15.56 -53.50 -11.56
C ARG A 451 -16.30 -53.11 -10.28
N ALA A 452 -16.26 -53.95 -9.23
CA ALA A 452 -16.87 -53.65 -7.94
C ALA A 452 -16.26 -52.39 -7.29
N ARG A 453 -14.93 -52.25 -7.36
CA ARG A 453 -14.23 -51.10 -6.80
C ARG A 453 -14.47 -49.80 -7.58
N ILE A 454 -14.69 -49.90 -8.90
CA ILE A 454 -15.09 -48.75 -9.73
C ILE A 454 -16.52 -48.32 -9.39
N LEU A 455 -17.45 -49.26 -9.19
CA LEU A 455 -18.82 -48.95 -8.78
C LEU A 455 -18.88 -48.28 -7.40
N GLU A 456 -18.10 -48.76 -6.44
CA GLU A 456 -17.96 -48.15 -5.10
C GLU A 456 -17.42 -46.72 -5.19
N LEU A 457 -16.44 -46.46 -6.07
CA LEU A 457 -15.93 -45.11 -6.31
C LEU A 457 -16.98 -44.18 -6.93
N ILE A 458 -17.78 -44.70 -7.87
CA ILE A 458 -18.85 -43.94 -8.53
C ILE A 458 -19.94 -43.59 -7.51
N GLU A 459 -20.35 -44.55 -6.66
CA GLU A 459 -21.34 -44.33 -5.62
C GLU A 459 -20.84 -43.33 -4.57
N SER A 460 -19.59 -43.46 -4.13
CA SER A 460 -18.95 -42.48 -3.23
C SER A 460 -18.88 -41.08 -3.84
N LYS A 461 -18.62 -40.97 -5.14
CA LYS A 461 -18.60 -39.69 -5.86
C LYS A 461 -20.00 -39.08 -5.98
N ILE A 462 -21.02 -39.89 -6.30
CA ILE A 462 -22.41 -39.44 -6.36
C ILE A 462 -22.85 -38.92 -4.99
N GLN A 463 -22.55 -39.65 -3.91
CA GLN A 463 -22.89 -39.23 -2.56
C GLN A 463 -22.18 -37.94 -2.16
N PHE A 464 -20.90 -37.81 -2.47
CA PHE A 464 -20.15 -36.57 -2.24
C PHE A 464 -20.79 -35.38 -2.98
N ASP A 465 -21.18 -35.55 -4.24
CA ASP A 465 -21.82 -34.50 -5.04
C ASP A 465 -23.25 -34.17 -4.58
N MET A 466 -23.96 -35.13 -3.98
CA MET A 466 -25.24 -34.88 -3.30
C MET A 466 -25.04 -34.07 -2.02
N ASP A 467 -24.08 -34.44 -1.18
CA ASP A 467 -23.76 -33.73 0.07
C ASP A 467 -23.31 -32.28 -0.20
N GLN A 468 -22.54 -32.04 -1.27
CA GLN A 468 -22.14 -30.69 -1.68
C GLN A 468 -23.34 -29.85 -2.12
N ARG A 469 -24.25 -30.41 -2.91
CA ARG A 469 -25.47 -29.70 -3.34
C ARG A 469 -26.38 -29.38 -2.16
N GLN A 470 -26.47 -30.27 -1.18
CA GLN A 470 -27.22 -30.02 0.04
C GLN A 470 -26.62 -28.85 0.84
N LYS A 471 -25.30 -28.85 1.05
CA LYS A 471 -24.61 -27.72 1.70
C LYS A 471 -24.76 -26.40 0.95
N GLU A 472 -24.71 -26.43 -0.38
CA GLU A 472 -24.93 -25.24 -1.20
C GLU A 472 -26.36 -24.71 -1.03
N THR A 473 -27.33 -25.61 -0.92
CA THR A 473 -28.74 -25.26 -0.69
C THR A 473 -28.93 -24.64 0.71
N GLU A 474 -28.33 -25.24 1.74
CA GLU A 474 -28.33 -24.69 3.11
C GLU A 474 -27.68 -23.30 3.19
N LEU A 475 -26.58 -23.09 2.47
CA LEU A 475 -25.92 -21.77 2.37
C LEU A 475 -26.82 -20.74 1.70
N ARG A 476 -27.52 -21.11 0.63
CA ARG A 476 -28.48 -20.23 -0.06
C ARG A 476 -29.69 -19.90 0.82
N GLU A 477 -30.18 -20.86 1.61
CA GLU A 477 -31.25 -20.60 2.59
C GLU A 477 -30.80 -19.62 3.68
N GLN A 478 -29.57 -19.78 4.20
CA GLN A 478 -28.98 -18.84 5.16
C GLN A 478 -28.81 -17.44 4.55
N GLU A 479 -28.38 -17.36 3.29
CA GLU A 479 -28.26 -16.10 2.56
C GLU A 479 -29.62 -15.43 2.39
N PHE A 480 -30.64 -16.19 1.99
CA PHE A 480 -32.01 -15.69 1.84
C PHE A 480 -32.59 -15.17 3.16
N GLU A 481 -32.37 -15.88 4.27
CA GLU A 481 -32.80 -15.45 5.60
C GLU A 481 -32.08 -14.16 6.03
N LEU A 482 -30.79 -14.01 5.71
CA LEU A 482 -30.04 -12.79 5.98
C LEU A 482 -30.59 -11.60 5.16
N GLN A 483 -30.88 -11.82 3.87
CA GLN A 483 -31.50 -10.82 3.00
C GLN A 483 -32.88 -10.39 3.52
N LYS A 484 -33.69 -11.34 4.00
CA LYS A 484 -35.00 -11.05 4.60
C LYS A 484 -34.86 -10.20 5.86
N ARG A 485 -33.96 -10.53 6.78
CA ARG A 485 -33.69 -9.74 7.98
C ARG A 485 -33.18 -8.34 7.67
N PHE A 486 -32.37 -8.21 6.61
CA PHE A 486 -31.89 -6.91 6.15
C PHE A 486 -33.03 -6.05 5.60
N LEU A 487 -33.96 -6.64 4.83
CA LEU A 487 -35.18 -5.97 4.37
C LEU A 487 -36.06 -5.51 5.54
N GLU A 488 -36.29 -6.36 6.53
CA GLU A 488 -37.05 -6.01 7.75
C GLU A 488 -36.37 -4.85 8.51
N TYR A 489 -35.04 -4.86 8.63
CA TYR A 489 -34.28 -3.77 9.24
C TYR A 489 -34.46 -2.45 8.48
N LEU A 490 -34.34 -2.46 7.16
CA LEU A 490 -34.51 -1.28 6.32
C LEU A 490 -35.93 -0.70 6.37
N GLN A 491 -36.95 -1.53 6.57
CA GLN A 491 -38.34 -1.10 6.72
C GLN A 491 -38.66 -0.57 8.13
N SER A 492 -37.84 -0.89 9.13
CA SER A 492 -38.01 -0.47 10.54
C SER A 492 -37.38 0.89 10.88
N LYS A 493 -36.65 1.50 9.95
CA LYS A 493 -36.10 2.85 10.02
C LYS A 493 -36.83 3.78 9.07
#